data_AF-A0A7J3MT11-F1
#
_entry.id   AF-A0A7J3MT11-F1
#
_cell.length_a   1.000
_cell.length_b   1.000
_cell.length_c   1.000
_cell.angle_alpha   90.00
_cell.angle_beta   90.00
_cell.angle_gamma   90.00
#
_symmetry.space_group_name_H-M   'P 1'
#
loop_
_entity.id
_entity.type
_entity.pdbx_description
1 polymer ?
#
loop_
_entity_poly.entity_id
_entity_poly.type
_entity_poly.pdbx_seq_one_letter_code
_entity_poly.pdbx_strand_id
1 'polypeptide(L)' 'MRTLFFTILLISIIWVSFIAVLAVIGFIVLPIISGVYENLMASIMRVAASLLLFGLWLAWWAALAYYWFYRVLTRREK' A
#
# COMPACT_ATOMS: atom_id res chain seq x y z
N MET A 1 23.40 -5.93 -14.42
CA MET A 1 23.14 -4.57 -13.90
C MET A 1 21.72 -4.06 -14.18
N ARG A 2 21.19 -4.15 -15.41
CA ARG A 2 19.86 -3.62 -15.77
C ARG A 2 18.70 -4.20 -14.93
N THR A 3 18.72 -5.49 -14.62
CA THR A 3 17.72 -6.15 -13.77
C THR A 3 17.76 -5.68 -12.32
N LEU A 4 18.96 -5.53 -11.74
CA LEU A 4 19.13 -4.99 -10.38
C LEU A 4 18.55 -3.58 -10.27
N PHE A 5 18.79 -2.73 -11.26
CA PHE A 5 18.22 -1.39 -11.30
C PHE A 5 16.68 -1.40 -11.30
N PHE A 6 16.06 -2.25 -12.13
CA PHE A 6 14.60 -2.40 -12.14
C PHE A 6 14.04 -2.94 -10.81
N THR A 7 14.74 -3.86 -10.16
CA THR A 7 14.33 -4.38 -8.85
C THR A 7 14.41 -3.31 -7.76
N ILE A 8 15.50 -2.54 -7.72
CA ILE A 8 15.66 -1.43 -6.77
C ILE A 8 14.57 -0.37 -7.00
N LEU A 9 14.30 -0.03 -8.26
CA LEU A 9 13.26 0.93 -8.62
C LEU A 9 11.87 0.43 -8.20
N LEU A 10 11.56 -0.86 -8.38
CA LEU A 10 10.32 -1.46 -7.90
C LEU A 10 10.22 -1.36 -6.37
N ILE A 11 11.28 -1.71 -5.65
CA ILE A 11 11.36 -1.62 -4.18
C ILE A 11 11.14 -0.17 -3.73
N SER A 12 11.79 0.81 -4.36
CA SER A 12 11.60 2.23 -4.05
C SER A 12 10.16 2.68 -4.26
N ILE A 13 9.50 2.27 -5.37
CA ILE A 13 8.08 2.58 -5.62
C ILE A 13 7.20 2.00 -4.50
N ILE A 14 7.46 0.75 -4.10
CA ILE A 14 6.71 0.09 -3.03
C ILE A 14 6.85 0.87 -1.73
N TRP A 15 8.06 1.26 -1.35
CA TRP A 15 8.31 2.06 -0.15
C TRP A 15 7.66 3.43 -0.18
N VAL A 16 7.75 4.16 -1.30
CA VAL A 16 7.09 5.47 -1.46
C VAL A 16 5.57 5.32 -1.36
N SER A 17 5.01 4.30 -2.00
CA SER A 17 3.56 4.02 -1.92
C SER A 17 3.12 3.65 -0.50
N PHE A 18 3.96 2.93 0.25
CA PHE A 18 3.71 2.57 1.63
C PHE A 18 3.66 3.82 2.53
N ILE A 19 4.64 4.70 2.39
CA ILE A 19 4.70 5.98 3.12
C ILE A 19 3.47 6.83 2.77
N ALA A 20 3.04 6.85 1.50
CA ALA A 20 1.84 7.56 1.08
C ALA A 20 0.57 7.01 1.76
N VAL A 21 0.42 5.69 1.87
CA VAL A 21 -0.72 5.07 2.58
C VAL A 21 -0.69 5.41 4.06
N LEU A 22 0.47 5.36 4.71
CA LEU A 22 0.62 5.77 6.11
C LEU A 22 0.27 7.26 6.29
N ALA A 23 0.66 8.11 5.36
CA ALA A 23 0.30 9.53 5.36
C ALA A 23 -1.21 9.73 5.21
N VAL A 24 -1.88 9.00 4.31
CA VAL A 24 -3.34 9.03 4.18
C VAL A 24 -4.01 8.59 5.48
N ILE A 25 -3.54 7.51 6.11
CA ILE A 25 -4.08 7.06 7.38
C ILE A 25 -3.90 8.16 8.45
N GLY A 26 -2.70 8.69 8.60
CA GLY A 26 -2.36 9.67 9.62
C GLY A 26 -3.05 11.03 9.47
N PHE A 27 -3.10 11.57 8.26
CA PHE A 27 -3.57 12.94 8.00
C PHE A 27 -5.03 13.01 7.55
N ILE A 28 -5.61 11.93 7.05
CA ILE A 28 -6.97 11.93 6.50
C ILE A 28 -7.88 11.06 7.37
N VAL A 29 -7.52 9.79 7.57
CA VAL A 29 -8.41 8.83 8.27
C VAL A 29 -8.55 9.16 9.76
N LEU A 30 -7.44 9.42 10.44
CA LEU A 30 -7.48 9.74 11.88
C LEU A 30 -8.20 11.07 12.16
N PRO A 31 -7.96 12.17 11.42
CA PRO A 31 -8.58 13.47 11.72
C PRO A 31 -10.05 13.58 11.29
N ILE A 32 -10.44 12.95 10.17
CA ILE A 32 -11.85 12.95 9.72
C ILE A 32 -12.77 12.38 10.81
N ILE A 33 -12.27 11.40 11.55
CA ILE A 33 -13.05 10.71 12.58
C ILE A 33 -12.80 11.31 13.97
N SER A 34 -11.89 12.30 14.12
CA SER A 34 -11.62 13.00 15.38
C SER A 34 -12.49 14.23 15.64
N GLY A 35 -13.27 14.67 14.64
CA GLY A 35 -14.29 15.70 14.84
C GLY A 35 -15.49 15.26 15.69
N VAL A 36 -15.59 13.96 16.01
CA VAL A 36 -16.69 13.40 16.80
C VAL A 36 -16.09 12.82 18.09
N TYR A 37 -16.49 13.41 19.22
CA TYR A 37 -16.25 13.01 20.62
C TYR A 37 -16.07 11.50 20.83
N GLU A 38 -15.29 11.12 21.85
CA GLU A 38 -14.98 9.79 22.45
C GLU A 38 -16.01 8.65 22.27
N ASN A 39 -16.41 8.38 21.04
CA ASN A 39 -17.40 7.38 20.69
C ASN A 39 -16.62 6.14 20.28
N LEU A 40 -16.87 5.04 20.99
CA LEU A 40 -16.31 3.72 20.68
C LEU A 40 -16.47 3.37 19.19
N MET A 41 -17.62 3.73 18.60
CA MET A 41 -17.91 3.56 17.19
C MET A 41 -16.92 4.30 16.26
N ALA A 42 -16.55 5.53 16.60
CA ALA A 42 -15.58 6.32 15.84
C ALA A 42 -14.18 5.68 15.88
N SER A 43 -13.78 5.13 17.04
CA SER A 43 -12.53 4.38 17.18
C SER A 43 -12.53 3.12 16.30
N ILE A 44 -13.61 2.34 16.33
CA ILE A 44 -13.77 1.14 15.48
C ILE A 44 -13.69 1.50 14.00
N MET A 45 -14.36 2.58 13.58
CA MET A 45 -14.32 3.04 12.18
C MET A 45 -12.92 3.46 11.74
N ARG A 46 -12.11 4.10 12.60
CA ARG A 46 -10.70 4.44 12.27
C ARG A 46 -9.87 3.20 12.01
N VAL A 47 -9.98 2.21 12.89
CA VAL A 47 -9.24 0.94 12.76
C VAL A 47 -9.69 0.21 11.50
N ALA A 48 -11.00 0.07 11.27
CA ALA A 48 -11.54 -0.58 10.09
C ALA A 48 -11.11 0.13 8.78
N ALA A 49 -11.20 1.46 8.72
CA ALA A 49 -10.78 2.23 7.55
C ALA A 49 -9.27 2.11 7.29
N SER A 50 -8.45 2.12 8.35
CA SER A 50 -7.00 1.93 8.25
C SER A 50 -6.65 0.53 7.74
N LEU A 51 -7.33 -0.50 8.24
CA LEU A 51 -7.16 -1.89 7.78
C LEU A 51 -7.60 -2.07 6.33
N LEU A 52 -8.69 -1.44 5.91
CA LEU A 52 -9.16 -1.49 4.52
C LEU A 52 -8.16 -0.82 3.57
N LEU A 53 -7.65 0.36 3.91
CA LEU A 53 -6.61 1.05 3.13
C LEU A 53 -5.34 0.21 3.03
N PHE A 54 -4.92 -0.38 4.15
CA PHE A 54 -3.75 -1.25 4.18
C PHE A 54 -3.95 -2.52 3.36
N GLY A 55 -5.13 -3.15 3.45
CA GLY A 55 -5.49 -4.33 2.66
C GLY A 55 -5.55 -4.04 1.16
N LEU A 56 -6.09 -2.87 0.79
CA LEU A 56 -6.12 -2.40 -0.60
C LEU A 56 -4.69 -2.21 -1.14
N TRP A 57 -3.80 -1.63 -0.33
CA TRP A 57 -2.39 -1.47 -0.68
C TRP A 57 -1.68 -2.80 -0.87
N LEU A 58 -1.90 -3.78 0.02
CA LEU A 58 -1.37 -5.14 -0.12
C LEU A 58 -1.87 -5.83 -1.39
N ALA A 59 -3.16 -5.70 -1.71
CA ALA A 59 -3.73 -6.29 -2.93
C ALA A 59 -3.12 -5.66 -4.19
N TRP A 60 -2.96 -4.33 -4.20
CA TRP A 60 -2.28 -3.62 -5.28
C TRP A 60 -0.81 -4.07 -5.43
N TRP A 61 -0.11 -4.23 -4.31
CA TRP A 61 1.26 -4.72 -4.29
C TRP A 61 1.38 -6.15 -4.82
N ALA A 62 0.49 -7.05 -4.41
CA ALA A 62 0.47 -8.43 -4.89
C ALA A 62 0.21 -8.50 -6.41
N ALA A 63 -0.71 -7.68 -6.93
CA ALA A 63 -0.95 -7.58 -8.36
C ALA A 63 0.28 -7.05 -9.12
N LEU A 64 0.97 -6.04 -8.56
CA LEU A 64 2.19 -5.49 -9.14
C LEU A 64 3.32 -6.53 -9.16
N ALA A 65 3.49 -7.29 -8.07
CA ALA A 65 4.48 -8.36 -7.95
C ALA A 65 4.19 -9.49 -8.93
N TYR A 66 2.92 -9.92 -9.06
CA TYR A 66 2.51 -10.92 -10.03
C TYR A 66 2.78 -10.48 -11.47
N TYR A 67 2.43 -9.23 -11.80
CA TYR A 67 2.70 -8.66 -13.13
C TYR A 67 4.19 -8.58 -13.44
N TRP A 68 5.01 -8.17 -12.46
CA TRP A 68 6.46 -8.11 -12.61
C TRP A 68 7.05 -9.50 -12.78
N PHE A 69 6.62 -10.47 -11.97
CA PHE A 69 7.05 -11.87 -12.08
C PHE A 69 6.72 -12.45 -13.45
N TYR A 70 5.48 -12.28 -13.93
CA TYR A 70 5.05 -12.79 -15.23
C TYR A 70 5.80 -12.12 -16.39
N ARG A 71 6.01 -10.80 -16.35
CA ARG A 71 6.79 -10.12 -17.41
C ARG A 71 8.28 -10.47 -17.41
N VAL A 72 8.87 -10.71 -16.24
CA VAL A 72 10.32 -10.86 -16.09
C VAL A 72 10.76 -12.32 -16.19
N LEU A 73 10.03 -13.27 -15.61
CA LEU A 73 10.35 -14.70 -15.71
C LEU A 73 9.97 -15.27 -17.08
N THR A 74 8.76 -15.02 -17.57
CA THR A 74 8.27 -15.65 -18.82
C THR A 74 9.01 -15.14 -20.07
N ARG A 75 9.72 -14.00 -19.97
CA ARG A 75 10.64 -13.54 -21.02
C ARG A 75 12.00 -14.24 -21.05
N ARG A 76 12.34 -15.05 -20.04
CA ARG A 76 13.61 -15.80 -19.99
C ARG A 76 13.48 -17.26 -20.47
N GLU A 77 12.27 -17.77 -20.67
CA GLU A 77 12.00 -19.12 -21.18
C GLU A 77 11.77 -19.18 -22.71
N LYS A 78 11.94 -18.07 -23.43
CA LYS A 78 12.05 -18.04 -24.90
C LYS A 78 13.44 -17.56 -25.30
#